data_AF-A0AAJ2TDY3-F1
#
_entry.id   AF-A0AAJ2TDY3-F1
#
_cell.length_a   1.000
_cell.length_b   1.000
_cell.length_c   1.000
_cell.angle_alpha   90.00
_cell.angle_beta   90.00
_cell.angle_gamma   90.00
#
_symmetry.space_group_name_H-M   'P 1'
#
loop_
_entity.id
_entity.type
_entity.pdbx_description
1 polymer ?
#
loop_
_entity_poly.entity_id
_entity_poly.type
_entity_poly.pdbx_seq_one_letter_code
_entity_poly.pdbx_strand_id
1 'polypeptide(L)'
;MKSTLEILMTIMFDAGVFALLLGFVSGKLTDRKTLRVISAAMGVGFVFAEAGKIAAGGNTAVFILCALGFMLSYALFVFSIPSGKKKDDRN
;
A
#
# COMPACT_ATOMS: atom_id res chain seq x y z
N MET A 1 -22.47 -10.63 -8.78
CA MET A 1 -21.61 -11.52 -7.95
C MET A 1 -20.13 -11.31 -8.20
N LYS A 2 -19.61 -11.41 -9.44
CA LYS A 2 -18.17 -11.19 -9.74
C LYS A 2 -17.64 -9.83 -9.25
N SER A 3 -18.34 -8.74 -9.55
CA SER A 3 -17.91 -7.39 -9.17
C SER A 3 -17.98 -7.11 -7.65
N THR A 4 -18.88 -7.78 -6.92
CA THR A 4 -19.04 -7.58 -5.48
C THR A 4 -17.89 -8.21 -4.69
N LEU A 5 -17.49 -9.43 -5.06
CA LEU A 5 -16.34 -10.10 -4.47
C LEU A 5 -15.04 -9.37 -4.77
N GLU A 6 -14.93 -8.81 -5.97
CA GLU A 6 -13.80 -8.01 -6.36
C GLU A 6 -13.69 -6.72 -5.54
N ILE A 7 -14.78 -5.97 -5.38
CA ILE A 7 -14.81 -4.80 -4.49
C ILE A 7 -14.42 -5.20 -3.07
N LEU A 8 -14.99 -6.29 -2.54
CA LEU A 8 -14.67 -6.76 -1.18
C LEU A 8 -13.18 -7.10 -1.05
N MET A 9 -12.60 -7.78 -2.03
CA MET A 9 -11.18 -8.11 -2.05
C MET A 9 -10.31 -6.84 -2.07
N THR A 10 -10.66 -5.84 -2.88
CA THR A 10 -9.92 -4.57 -2.91
C THR A 10 -10.02 -3.83 -1.57
N ILE A 11 -11.20 -3.79 -0.94
CA ILE A 11 -11.37 -3.22 0.41
C ILE A 11 -10.46 -3.92 1.42
N MET A 12 -10.42 -5.25 1.39
CA MET A 12 -9.58 -6.02 2.32
C MET A 12 -8.09 -5.75 2.10
N PHE A 13 -7.66 -5.61 0.84
CA PHE A 13 -6.29 -5.24 0.51
C PHE A 13 -5.95 -3.83 1.05
N ASP A 14 -6.80 -2.84 0.79
CA ASP A 14 -6.63 -1.47 1.29
C ASP A 14 -6.56 -1.44 2.82
N ALA A 15 -7.47 -2.14 3.50
CA ALA A 15 -7.50 -2.24 4.95
C ALA A 15 -6.23 -2.90 5.50
N GLY A 16 -5.69 -3.91 4.81
CA GLY A 16 -4.42 -4.55 5.15
C GLY A 16 -3.23 -3.58 5.07
N VAL A 17 -3.13 -2.81 3.98
CA VAL A 17 -2.08 -1.81 3.83
C VAL A 17 -2.25 -0.67 4.85
N PHE A 18 -3.48 -0.27 5.14
CA PHE A 18 -3.78 0.71 6.18
C PHE A 18 -3.36 0.24 7.57
N ALA A 19 -3.64 -1.02 7.91
CA ALA A 19 -3.22 -1.61 9.18
C ALA A 19 -1.69 -1.68 9.30
N LEU A 20 -0.98 -2.00 8.21
CA LEU A 20 0.48 -1.96 8.16
C LEU A 20 1.02 -0.53 8.35
N LEU A 21 0.40 0.46 7.71
CA LEU A 21 0.73 1.87 7.88
C LEU A 21 0.53 2.33 9.33
N LEU A 22 -0.61 1.99 9.94
CA LEU A 22 -0.88 2.30 11.35
C LEU A 22 0.12 1.61 12.29
N GLY A 23 0.43 0.33 12.04
CA GLY A 23 1.42 -0.42 12.81
C GLY A 23 2.82 0.18 12.72
N PHE A 24 3.19 0.70 11.55
CA PHE A 24 4.45 1.40 11.33
C PHE A 24 4.49 2.76 12.05
N VAL A 25 3.46 3.59 11.88
CA VAL A 25 3.37 4.91 12.53
C VAL A 25 3.28 4.80 14.06
N SER A 26 2.62 3.75 14.56
CA SER A 26 2.54 3.47 16.00
C SER A 26 3.85 2.93 16.59
N GLY A 27 4.91 2.75 15.79
CA GLY A 27 6.19 2.21 16.22
C GLY A 27 6.20 0.71 16.54
N LYS A 28 5.08 0.00 16.31
CA LYS A 28 4.97 -1.44 16.55
C LYS A 28 5.70 -2.28 15.50
N LEU A 29 5.82 -1.75 14.28
CA LEU A 29 6.57 -2.38 13.19
C LEU A 29 7.89 -1.66 13.00
N THR A 30 8.98 -2.32 13.41
CA THR A 30 10.35 -1.78 13.33
C THR A 30 11.11 -2.28 12.10
N ASP A 31 10.66 -3.35 11.44
CA ASP A 31 11.33 -3.94 10.29
C ASP A 31 11.04 -3.17 8.99
N ARG A 32 11.78 -2.07 8.81
CA ARG A 32 11.67 -1.18 7.65
C ARG A 32 11.96 -1.88 6.32
N LYS A 33 12.84 -2.89 6.30
CA LYS A 33 13.22 -3.60 5.05
C LYS A 33 12.06 -4.46 4.55
N THR A 34 11.44 -5.21 5.45
CA THR A 34 10.28 -6.05 5.13
C THR A 34 9.09 -5.19 4.71
N LEU A 35 8.84 -4.09 5.43
CA LEU A 35 7.81 -3.11 5.08
C LEU A 35 8.00 -2.49 3.69
N ARG A 36 9.24 -2.21 3.28
CA ARG A 36 9.54 -1.76 1.90
C ARG A 36 9.17 -2.79 0.86
N VAL A 37 9.54 -4.05 1.09
CA VAL A 37 9.26 -5.12 0.12
C VAL A 37 7.75 -5.33 0.01
N ILE A 38 7.04 -5.37 1.14
CA ILE A 38 5.58 -5.53 1.16
C ILE A 38 4.91 -4.34 0.47
N SER A 39 5.27 -3.10 0.82
CA SER A 39 4.67 -1.90 0.21
C SER A 39 4.96 -1.79 -1.30
N ALA A 40 6.17 -2.14 -1.74
CA ALA A 40 6.50 -2.19 -3.16
C ALA A 40 5.71 -3.28 -3.90
N ALA A 41 5.63 -4.50 -3.34
CA ALA A 41 4.86 -5.59 -3.93
C ALA A 41 3.36 -5.26 -4.02
N MET A 42 2.80 -4.67 -2.96
CA MET A 42 1.41 -4.19 -2.94
C MET A 42 1.18 -3.10 -3.98
N GLY A 43 2.05 -2.09 -4.05
CA GLY A 43 1.96 -1.01 -5.04
C GLY A 43 1.98 -1.52 -6.48
N VAL A 44 2.89 -2.44 -6.80
CA VAL A 44 2.93 -3.10 -8.12
C VAL A 44 1.65 -3.89 -8.38
N GLY A 45 1.15 -4.61 -7.37
CA GLY A 45 -0.12 -5.35 -7.46
C GLY A 45 -1.31 -4.45 -7.80
N PHE A 46 -1.41 -3.27 -7.19
CA PHE A 46 -2.46 -2.31 -7.49
C PHE A 46 -2.35 -1.74 -8.91
N VAL A 47 -1.14 -1.44 -9.40
CA VAL A 47 -0.93 -0.99 -10.79
C VAL A 47 -1.37 -2.05 -11.80
N PHE A 48 -1.04 -3.33 -11.54
CA PHE A 48 -1.51 -4.44 -12.38
C PHE A 48 -3.03 -4.60 -12.31
N ALA A 49 -3.64 -4.42 -11.14
CA ALA A 49 -5.08 -4.47 -10.98
C ALA A 49 -5.79 -3.35 -11.79
N GLU A 50 -5.26 -2.12 -11.76
CA GLU A 50 -5.76 -1.01 -12.58
C GLU A 50 -5.62 -1.29 -14.07
N ALA A 51 -4.45 -1.77 -14.53
CA ALA A 51 -4.22 -2.11 -15.93
C ALA A 51 -5.18 -3.22 -16.42
N GLY A 52 -5.40 -4.24 -15.61
CA GLY A 52 -6.38 -5.29 -15.88
C GLY A 52 -7.82 -4.76 -15.95
N LYS A 53 -8.15 -3.77 -15.12
CA LYS A 53 -9.47 -3.11 -15.16
C LYS A 53 -9.68 -2.26 -16.40
N ILE A 54 -8.67 -1.53 -16.85
CA ILE A 54 -8.73 -0.74 -18.08
C ILE A 54 -8.99 -1.65 -19.29
N ALA A 55 -8.30 -2.79 -19.37
CA ALA A 55 -8.47 -3.76 -20.45
C ALA A 55 -9.86 -4.45 -20.46
N ALA A 56 -10.47 -4.62 -19.29
CA ALA A 56 -11.75 -5.33 -19.12
C ALA A 56 -13.00 -4.42 -19.14
N GLY A 57 -12.84 -3.10 -19.33
CA GLY A 57 -13.97 -2.14 -19.23
C GLY A 57 -14.53 -2.04 -17.81
N GLY A 58 -13.64 -1.96 -16.82
CA GLY A 58 -13.92 -2.17 -15.41
C GLY A 58 -14.78 -1.12 -14.71
N ASN A 59 -15.30 -1.52 -13.54
CA ASN A 59 -16.14 -0.71 -12.67
C ASN A 59 -15.34 0.41 -11.97
N THR A 60 -15.82 1.66 -12.07
CA THR A 60 -15.18 2.86 -11.48
C THR A 60 -14.90 2.73 -9.99
N ALA A 61 -15.76 2.05 -9.24
CA ALA A 61 -15.56 1.84 -7.81
C ALA A 61 -14.25 1.07 -7.52
N VAL A 62 -13.99 -0.03 -8.24
CA VAL A 62 -12.76 -0.81 -8.06
C VAL A 62 -11.53 0.02 -8.40
N PHE A 63 -11.65 0.90 -9.39
CA PHE A 63 -10.58 1.82 -9.78
C PHE A 63 -10.21 2.78 -8.65
N ILE A 64 -11.21 3.41 -8.02
CA ILE A 64 -11.00 4.32 -6.89
C ILE A 64 -10.36 3.58 -5.71
N LEU A 65 -10.80 2.36 -5.41
CA LEU A 65 -10.20 1.56 -4.34
C LEU A 65 -8.76 1.16 -4.68
N CYS A 66 -8.46 0.72 -5.90
CA CYS A 66 -7.09 0.41 -6.29
C CYS A 66 -6.17 1.64 -6.18
N ALA A 67 -6.65 2.82 -6.59
CA ALA A 67 -5.91 4.07 -6.45
C ALA A 67 -5.65 4.42 -4.97
N LEU A 68 -6.64 4.19 -4.09
CA LEU A 68 -6.51 4.39 -2.66
C LEU A 68 -5.44 3.44 -2.08
N GLY A 69 -5.55 2.14 -2.32
CA GLY A 69 -4.56 1.15 -1.91
C GLY A 69 -3.15 1.41 -2.43
N PHE A 70 -3.03 1.91 -3.66
CA PHE A 70 -1.77 2.36 -4.23
C PHE A 70 -1.19 3.54 -3.46
N MET A 71 -1.99 4.57 -3.15
CA MET A 71 -1.54 5.72 -2.35
C MET A 71 -1.09 5.30 -0.94
N LEU A 72 -1.82 4.40 -0.29
CA LEU A 72 -1.43 3.88 1.02
C LEU A 72 -0.12 3.09 0.95
N SER A 73 0.04 2.24 -0.07
CA SER A 73 1.26 1.46 -0.29
C SER A 73 2.44 2.38 -0.56
N TYR A 74 2.25 3.41 -1.38
CA TYR A 74 3.25 4.44 -1.65
C TYR A 74 3.64 5.21 -0.38
N ALA A 75 2.67 5.63 0.43
CA ALA A 75 2.94 6.33 1.70
C ALA A 75 3.76 5.44 2.65
N LEU A 76 3.38 4.17 2.80
CA LEU A 76 4.13 3.20 3.60
C LEU A 76 5.56 3.01 3.08
N PHE A 77 5.73 2.92 1.77
CA PHE A 77 7.03 2.83 1.13
C PHE A 77 7.89 4.06 1.44
N VAL A 78 7.36 5.27 1.23
CA VAL A 78 8.07 6.52 1.51
C VAL A 78 8.46 6.61 2.99
N PHE A 79 7.54 6.31 3.91
CA PHE A 79 7.82 6.39 5.35
C PHE A 79 8.80 5.32 5.85
N SER A 80 8.85 4.17 5.17
CA SER A 80 9.82 3.13 5.48
C SER A 80 11.24 3.51 5.06
N ILE A 81 11.42 4.52 4.19
CA ILE A 81 12.75 5.05 3.86
C ILE A 81 13.34 5.75 5.09
N PRO A 82 14.52 5.33 5.59
CA PRO A 82 15.18 6.06 6.64
C PRO A 82 15.60 7.42 6.07
N SER A 83 14.88 8.48 6.47
CA SER A 83 15.40 9.84 6.34
C SER A 83 16.69 9.88 7.14
N GLY A 84 17.81 10.08 6.44
CA GLY A 84 19.13 10.15 7.05
C GLY A 84 19.21 11.31 8.04
N LYS A 85 18.76 11.11 9.27
CA LYS A 85 19.29 11.85 10.40
C LYS A 85 20.70 11.31 10.60
N LYS A 86 21.69 12.09 10.17
CA LYS A 86 23.06 12.00 10.71
C LYS A 86 22.90 11.81 12.23
N LYS A 87 23.52 10.76 12.78
CA LYS A 87 23.87 10.77 14.19
C LYS A 87 24.68 12.04 14.39
N ASP A 88 24.11 13.02 15.08
CA ASP A 88 24.91 14.08 15.70
C ASP A 88 25.57 13.39 16.90
N ASP A 89 26.70 12.75 16.62
CA ASP A 89 27.66 12.32 17.64
C ASP A 89 28.24 13.59 18.27
N ARG A 90 27.48 14.22 19.19
CA ARG A 90 28.00 15.25 20.08
C ARG A 90 28.29 14.65 21.45
N ASN A 91 29.52 14.13 21.51
CA ASN A 91 30.51 14.25 22.59
C ASN A 91 30.01 14.47 24.01
#